data_AF-A0A7J6LDG6-F1
#
_entry.id   AF-A0A7J6LDG6-F1
#
_cell.length_a   1.000
_cell.length_b   1.000
_cell.length_c   1.000
_cell.angle_alpha   90.00
_cell.angle_beta   90.00
_cell.angle_gamma   90.00
#
_symmetry.space_group_name_H-M   'P 1'
#
loop_
_entity.id
_entity.type
_entity.pdbx_description
1 polymer ?
#
loop_
_entity_poly.entity_id
_entity_poly.type
_entity_poly.pdbx_seq_one_letter_code
_entity_poly.pdbx_strand_id
1 'polypeptide(L)'
;MEIYEWIREQGYRCICSIHDPPTFQGPQGSSWVDITATSREISHFVTRQVLDNSMAGSDHLPIKLWIPPSQCGATGSKRAGKITTRWNYRKADWEKFQTHLDARLQSLDLSASTASLHNSLAQAYKSAAKHGIPRGYIHQYRPFWNSRLNSLRLSKNRLRRAIQKRCAAGKPVDRLEAELRHTTTSYHAALAQAKRQSWDNFTSKLSSKSRKVWKVVKGMVFGPKPSPPTEIEGWFGGEAAAKYATYLSETVYKSRLSPATRREWRGRAYRIKDYKQHLYDGPLADQSVQQAHPFSLDELERAFARLDLSTASGPDEVSAQMLKHSTTRAKQVCLQVINKAFSELDVPHQWRRGRTDLCDKPVSPGR
;
A
#
# COMPACT_ATOMS: atom_id res chain seq x y z
N MET A 1 34.56 -13.62 -37.51
CA MET A 1 33.13 -13.95 -37.30
C MET A 1 32.47 -12.68 -36.81
N GLU A 2 31.71 -12.02 -37.68
CA GLU A 2 30.98 -10.82 -37.28
C GLU A 2 29.92 -11.20 -36.24
N ILE A 3 29.65 -10.34 -35.27
CA ILE A 3 28.71 -10.62 -34.16
C ILE A 3 27.32 -11.05 -34.65
N TYR A 4 26.91 -10.60 -35.84
CA TYR A 4 25.67 -10.99 -36.51
C TYR A 4 25.67 -12.44 -37.00
N GLU A 5 26.82 -12.93 -37.47
CA GLU A 5 26.98 -14.33 -37.89
C GLU A 5 26.84 -15.25 -36.68
N TRP A 6 27.52 -14.90 -35.58
CA TRP A 6 27.43 -15.63 -34.32
C TRP A 6 25.99 -15.68 -33.79
N ILE A 7 25.27 -14.55 -33.76
CA ILE A 7 23.86 -14.49 -33.33
C ILE A 7 22.99 -15.47 -34.15
N ARG A 8 23.21 -15.52 -35.47
CA ARG A 8 22.46 -16.38 -36.38
C ARG A 8 22.80 -17.87 -36.17
N GLU A 9 24.08 -18.19 -36.00
CA GLU A 9 24.56 -19.55 -35.72
C GLU A 9 24.01 -20.10 -34.42
N GLN A 10 23.90 -19.26 -33.38
CA GLN A 10 23.29 -19.63 -32.10
C GLN A 10 21.75 -19.69 -32.14
N GLY A 11 21.13 -19.55 -33.31
CA GLY A 11 19.68 -19.68 -33.50
C GLY A 11 18.86 -18.45 -33.08
N TYR A 12 19.51 -17.33 -32.74
CA TYR A 12 18.83 -16.08 -32.41
C TYR A 12 18.55 -15.23 -33.65
N ARG A 13 17.61 -14.29 -33.52
CA ARG A 13 17.26 -13.29 -34.52
C ARG A 13 17.48 -11.90 -33.97
N CYS A 14 18.27 -11.09 -34.67
CA CYS A 14 18.43 -9.67 -34.37
C CYS A 14 17.13 -8.92 -34.65
N ILE A 15 16.72 -8.05 -33.73
CA ILE A 15 15.51 -7.21 -33.84
C ILE A 15 15.84 -5.71 -33.87
N CYS A 16 17.09 -5.36 -34.18
CA CYS A 16 17.48 -3.98 -34.41
C CYS A 16 16.93 -3.49 -35.75
N SER A 17 16.37 -2.27 -35.78
CA SER A 17 15.95 -1.59 -37.00
C SER A 17 16.94 -0.51 -37.39
N ILE A 18 17.12 -0.30 -38.70
CA ILE A 18 17.87 0.84 -39.24
C ILE A 18 17.20 2.19 -38.92
N HIS A 19 15.90 2.16 -38.58
CA HIS A 19 15.13 3.34 -38.22
C HIS A 19 15.16 3.64 -36.72
N ASP A 20 15.80 2.79 -35.91
CA ASP A 20 15.95 3.08 -34.50
C ASP A 20 16.88 4.28 -34.30
N PRO A 21 16.63 5.15 -33.30
CA PRO A 21 17.55 6.23 -33.00
C PRO A 21 18.84 5.66 -32.36
N PRO A 22 19.94 6.43 -32.34
CA PRO A 22 21.21 6.02 -31.74
C PRO A 22 21.02 5.56 -30.30
N THR A 23 21.66 4.45 -29.92
CA THR A 23 21.54 3.88 -28.56
C THR A 23 22.60 4.42 -27.61
N PHE A 24 23.62 5.09 -28.11
CA PHE A 24 24.66 5.75 -27.33
C PHE A 24 24.77 7.23 -27.68
N GLN A 25 25.06 8.06 -26.68
CA GLN A 25 25.25 9.49 -26.80
C GLN A 25 26.44 9.94 -25.95
N GLY A 26 27.52 10.35 -26.62
CA GLY A 26 28.74 10.86 -26.00
C GLY A 26 29.12 12.26 -26.48
N PRO A 27 30.23 12.82 -25.98
CA PRO A 27 30.73 14.13 -26.38
C PRO A 27 31.09 14.24 -27.87
N GLN A 28 31.44 13.11 -28.49
CA GLN A 28 31.86 13.02 -29.89
C GLN A 28 30.69 12.71 -30.85
N GLY A 29 29.46 12.65 -30.35
CA GLY A 29 28.27 12.35 -31.14
C GLY A 29 27.49 11.15 -30.63
N SER A 30 26.63 10.62 -31.48
CA SER A 30 25.70 9.54 -31.17
C SER A 30 25.94 8.32 -32.07
N SER A 31 25.85 7.12 -31.54
CA SER A 31 26.12 5.87 -32.28
C SER A 31 25.15 4.73 -31.90
N TRP A 32 25.09 3.70 -32.75
CA TRP A 32 24.32 2.48 -32.53
C TRP A 32 25.26 1.36 -32.11
N VAL A 33 25.47 1.22 -30.80
CA VAL A 33 26.41 0.24 -30.23
C VAL A 33 25.69 -0.95 -29.58
N ASP A 34 24.42 -0.80 -29.25
CA ASP A 34 23.66 -1.82 -28.52
C ASP A 34 22.85 -2.71 -29.47
N ILE A 35 23.12 -4.02 -29.40
CA ILE A 35 22.44 -5.05 -30.19
C ILE A 35 21.35 -5.70 -29.34
N THR A 36 20.20 -5.99 -29.96
CA THR A 36 19.12 -6.76 -29.33
C THR A 36 18.78 -7.96 -30.21
N ALA A 37 18.84 -9.16 -29.61
CA ALA A 37 18.46 -10.39 -30.26
C ALA A 37 17.42 -11.16 -29.41
N THR A 38 16.59 -11.95 -30.08
CA THR A 38 15.54 -12.78 -29.48
C THR A 38 15.57 -14.18 -30.08
N SER A 39 14.95 -15.17 -29.44
CA SER A 39 14.76 -16.46 -30.10
C SER A 39 13.79 -16.33 -31.27
N ARG A 40 13.88 -17.23 -32.26
CA ARG A 40 13.06 -17.14 -33.47
C ARG A 40 11.56 -17.16 -33.16
N GLU A 41 11.16 -17.95 -32.16
CA GLU A 41 9.77 -18.19 -31.79
C GLU A 41 9.08 -16.92 -31.29
N ILE A 42 9.80 -16.08 -30.54
CA ILE A 42 9.21 -14.86 -29.95
C ILE A 42 9.49 -13.60 -30.79
N SER A 43 10.40 -13.68 -31.77
CA SER A 43 10.90 -12.52 -32.52
C SER A 43 9.80 -11.70 -33.19
N HIS A 44 8.71 -12.34 -33.63
CA HIS A 44 7.57 -11.68 -34.27
C HIS A 44 6.65 -10.95 -33.29
N PHE A 45 6.76 -11.23 -32.00
CA PHE A 45 5.92 -10.64 -30.95
C PHE A 45 6.65 -9.54 -30.17
N VAL A 46 7.98 -9.48 -30.25
CA VAL A 46 8.76 -8.50 -29.50
C VAL A 46 8.80 -7.16 -30.23
N THR A 47 8.36 -6.10 -29.56
CA THR A 47 8.58 -4.73 -30.03
C THR A 47 9.79 -4.12 -29.32
N ARG A 48 10.70 -3.54 -30.10
CA ARG A 48 11.86 -2.76 -29.62
C ARG A 48 11.55 -1.28 -29.71
N GLN A 49 11.88 -0.53 -28.67
CA GLN A 49 11.84 0.93 -28.68
C GLN A 49 13.01 1.49 -27.89
N VAL A 50 13.85 2.30 -28.53
CA VAL A 50 14.87 3.09 -27.84
C VAL A 50 14.19 4.30 -27.18
N LEU A 51 14.45 4.52 -25.90
CA LEU A 51 13.82 5.60 -25.14
C LEU A 51 14.73 6.84 -25.09
N ASP A 52 14.18 7.98 -25.50
CA ASP A 52 14.88 9.29 -25.52
C ASP A 52 15.29 9.82 -24.14
N ASN A 53 14.94 9.12 -23.06
CA ASN A 53 15.04 9.62 -21.70
C ASN A 53 16.06 8.78 -20.91
N SER A 54 17.36 9.12 -21.00
CA SER A 54 18.41 8.47 -20.21
C SER A 54 18.30 8.86 -18.73
N MET A 55 17.47 8.11 -18.01
CA MET A 55 17.17 8.34 -16.60
C MET A 55 18.27 7.84 -15.64
N ALA A 56 19.39 7.33 -16.16
CA ALA A 56 20.39 6.62 -15.35
C ALA A 56 21.74 7.34 -15.18
N GLY A 57 21.99 8.46 -15.89
CA GLY A 57 23.33 9.04 -15.92
C GLY A 57 24.32 8.31 -16.82
N SER A 58 23.89 7.22 -17.46
CA SER A 58 24.58 6.56 -18.57
C SER A 58 24.56 7.42 -19.83
N ASP A 59 25.57 7.24 -20.67
CA ASP A 59 25.69 7.63 -22.08
C ASP A 59 24.90 6.67 -23.00
N HIS A 60 24.55 5.47 -22.53
CA HIS A 60 23.60 4.60 -23.22
C HIS A 60 22.12 5.00 -22.95
N LEU A 61 21.32 4.97 -24.01
CA LEU A 61 19.87 5.13 -23.99
C LEU A 61 19.20 3.79 -23.64
N PRO A 62 18.21 3.78 -22.74
CA PRO A 62 17.48 2.56 -22.42
C PRO A 62 16.74 2.00 -23.63
N ILE A 63 16.87 0.69 -23.86
CA ILE A 63 16.08 -0.05 -24.85
C ILE A 63 14.93 -0.74 -24.11
N LYS A 64 13.70 -0.41 -24.49
CA LYS A 64 12.49 -1.06 -23.99
C LYS A 64 12.09 -2.17 -24.95
N LEU A 65 11.98 -3.37 -24.41
CA LEU A 65 11.40 -4.52 -25.10
C LEU A 65 10.02 -4.79 -24.54
N TRP A 66 9.05 -4.98 -25.42
CA TRP A 66 7.69 -5.33 -25.04
C TRP A 66 7.29 -6.66 -25.69
N ILE A 67 6.77 -7.57 -24.87
CA ILE A 67 6.27 -8.88 -25.29
C ILE A 67 4.78 -8.96 -24.86
N PRO A 68 3.86 -9.25 -25.78
CA PRO A 68 2.44 -9.40 -25.49
C PRO A 68 2.20 -10.47 -24.41
N PRO A 69 1.34 -10.20 -23.42
CA PRO A 69 1.02 -11.16 -22.36
C PRO A 69 0.43 -12.49 -22.87
N SER A 70 -0.23 -12.49 -24.03
CA SER A 70 -0.84 -13.67 -24.65
C SER A 70 0.18 -14.71 -25.12
N GLN A 71 1.44 -14.31 -25.33
CA GLN A 71 2.53 -15.16 -25.79
C GLN A 71 3.46 -15.60 -24.64
N CYS A 72 3.27 -15.02 -23.46
CA CYS A 72 3.91 -15.49 -22.23
C CYS A 72 3.14 -16.72 -21.76
N GLY A 73 3.53 -17.91 -22.22
CA GLY A 73 2.98 -19.18 -21.76
C GLY A 73 3.05 -19.30 -20.24
N ALA A 74 1.97 -18.92 -19.56
CA ALA A 74 1.86 -18.98 -18.12
C ALA A 74 0.68 -19.89 -17.76
N THR A 75 0.87 -21.20 -17.88
CA THR A 75 0.21 -22.16 -17.01
C THR A 75 0.56 -21.78 -15.58
N GLY A 76 -0.35 -21.08 -14.90
CA GLY A 76 -0.09 -20.48 -13.60
C GLY A 76 0.53 -19.08 -13.69
N SER A 77 -0.16 -18.14 -14.33
CA SER A 77 0.07 -16.73 -14.01
C SER A 77 -0.10 -16.54 -12.50
N LYS A 78 1.02 -16.52 -11.78
CA LYS A 78 1.15 -15.90 -10.46
C LYS A 78 0.66 -14.48 -10.66
N ARG A 79 -0.66 -14.24 -10.52
CA ARG A 79 -1.23 -12.91 -10.56
C ARG A 79 -0.38 -12.10 -9.60
N ALA A 80 0.43 -11.18 -10.13
CA ALA A 80 1.22 -10.28 -9.33
C ALA A 80 0.24 -9.67 -8.32
N GLY A 81 0.41 -10.02 -7.04
CA GLY A 81 -0.56 -9.70 -6.00
C GLY A 81 -0.91 -8.23 -6.13
N LYS A 82 -2.21 -7.92 -6.22
CA LYS A 82 -2.71 -6.57 -6.45
C LYS A 82 -1.96 -5.61 -5.52
N ILE A 83 -1.15 -4.70 -6.07
CA ILE A 83 -0.34 -3.80 -5.26
C ILE A 83 -1.29 -2.98 -4.40
N THR A 84 -1.32 -3.28 -3.10
CA THR A 84 -2.20 -2.57 -2.17
C THR A 84 -1.51 -1.27 -1.74
N THR A 85 -2.12 -0.15 -2.10
CA THR A 85 -1.68 1.16 -1.61
C THR A 85 -2.12 1.34 -0.17
N ARG A 86 -1.22 1.88 0.66
CA ARG A 86 -1.47 2.11 2.09
C ARG A 86 -1.62 3.61 2.37
N TRP A 87 -2.44 3.94 3.36
CA TRP A 87 -2.53 5.31 3.88
C TRP A 87 -1.21 5.71 4.52
N ASN A 88 -0.74 6.92 4.21
CA ASN A 88 0.43 7.50 4.82
C ASN A 88 0.02 8.53 5.86
N TYR A 89 -0.34 8.06 7.06
CA TYR A 89 -0.77 8.93 8.17
C TYR A 89 0.30 9.94 8.61
N ARG A 90 1.59 9.68 8.33
CA ARG A 90 2.68 10.63 8.65
C ARG A 90 2.67 11.86 7.75
N LYS A 91 2.06 11.77 6.57
CA LYS A 91 1.92 12.86 5.61
C LYS A 91 0.46 13.32 5.48
N ALA A 92 -0.38 12.96 6.44
CA ALA A 92 -1.78 13.35 6.44
C ALA A 92 -1.89 14.85 6.70
N ASP A 93 -2.74 15.49 5.90
CA ASP A 93 -3.28 16.81 6.18
C ASP A 93 -4.58 16.61 6.98
N TRP A 94 -4.45 16.71 8.31
CA TRP A 94 -5.56 16.46 9.23
C TRP A 94 -6.60 17.57 9.19
N GLU A 95 -6.20 18.81 8.94
CA GLU A 95 -7.12 19.94 8.82
C GLU A 95 -8.02 19.75 7.60
N LYS A 96 -7.44 19.41 6.45
CA LYS A 96 -8.21 19.08 5.25
C LYS A 96 -9.10 17.86 5.44
N PHE A 97 -8.61 16.82 6.12
CA PHE A 97 -9.41 15.65 6.50
C PHE A 97 -10.62 16.06 7.35
N GLN A 98 -10.42 16.86 8.39
CA GLN A 98 -11.47 17.31 9.31
C GLN A 98 -12.52 18.17 8.61
N THR A 99 -12.11 19.14 7.79
CA THR A 99 -13.02 19.98 7.00
C THR A 99 -13.89 19.16 6.05
N HIS A 100 -13.30 18.20 5.33
CA HIS A 100 -14.08 17.33 4.45
C HIS A 100 -14.98 16.35 5.22
N LEU A 101 -14.55 15.89 6.40
CA LEU A 101 -15.36 15.04 7.25
C LEU A 101 -16.60 15.79 7.74
N ASP A 102 -16.43 16.99 8.31
CA ASP A 102 -17.53 17.79 8.85
C ASP A 102 -18.52 18.21 7.76
N ALA A 103 -18.03 18.57 6.57
CA ALA A 103 -18.90 18.88 5.43
C ALA A 103 -19.79 17.68 5.03
N ARG A 104 -19.28 16.45 5.13
CA ARG A 104 -20.07 15.23 4.85
C ARG A 104 -21.03 14.87 5.99
N LEU A 105 -20.68 15.21 7.22
CA LEU A 105 -21.53 15.00 8.39
C LEU A 105 -22.67 16.04 8.49
N GLN A 106 -22.62 17.13 7.72
CA GLN A 106 -23.70 18.12 7.64
C GLN A 106 -24.95 17.60 6.95
N SER A 107 -24.79 16.81 5.89
CA SER A 107 -25.90 16.26 5.11
C SER A 107 -26.32 14.85 5.57
N LEU A 108 -25.89 14.44 6.76
CA LEU A 108 -26.09 13.07 7.25
C LEU A 108 -27.44 12.97 7.96
N ASP A 109 -28.29 12.05 7.50
CA ASP A 109 -29.58 11.79 8.12
C ASP A 109 -29.41 11.01 9.44
N LEU A 110 -29.53 11.73 10.56
CA LEU A 110 -29.40 11.17 11.91
C LEU A 110 -30.60 10.30 12.32
N SER A 111 -31.73 10.43 11.62
CA SER A 111 -32.95 9.67 11.90
C SER A 111 -32.91 8.26 11.31
N ALA A 112 -32.08 8.04 10.28
CA ALA A 112 -31.91 6.77 9.60
C ALA A 112 -31.57 5.60 10.55
N SER A 113 -31.87 4.37 10.14
CA SER A 113 -31.58 3.16 10.93
C SER A 113 -30.11 3.08 11.34
N THR A 114 -29.82 2.42 12.46
CA THR A 114 -28.46 2.28 13.02
C THR A 114 -27.44 1.78 11.98
N ALA A 115 -27.82 0.79 11.18
CA ALA A 115 -26.97 0.27 10.10
C ALA A 115 -26.72 1.30 8.98
N SER A 116 -27.74 2.04 8.54
CA SER A 116 -27.62 3.07 7.50
C SER A 116 -26.77 4.25 7.98
N LEU A 117 -26.99 4.68 9.22
CA LEU A 117 -26.26 5.74 9.88
C LEU A 117 -24.76 5.39 10.00
N HIS A 118 -24.45 4.18 10.48
CA HIS A 118 -23.07 3.69 10.55
C HIS A 118 -22.42 3.62 9.16
N ASN A 119 -23.11 3.10 8.16
CA ASN A 119 -22.57 3.02 6.80
C ASN A 119 -22.26 4.40 6.22
N SER A 120 -23.16 5.37 6.42
CA SER A 120 -22.97 6.75 5.99
C SER A 120 -21.79 7.41 6.70
N LEU A 121 -21.66 7.19 8.02
CA LEU A 121 -20.53 7.65 8.81
C LEU A 121 -19.20 7.05 8.31
N ALA A 122 -19.14 5.73 8.10
CA ALA A 122 -17.95 5.07 7.57
C ALA A 122 -17.58 5.58 6.17
N GLN A 123 -18.56 5.87 5.31
CA GLN A 123 -18.31 6.48 4.00
C GLN A 123 -17.81 7.92 4.11
N ALA A 124 -18.30 8.71 5.08
CA ALA A 124 -17.79 10.05 5.35
C ALA A 124 -16.31 10.00 5.74
N TYR A 125 -15.91 9.10 6.66
CA TYR A 125 -14.51 8.87 7.03
C TYR A 125 -13.64 8.48 5.83
N LYS A 126 -14.09 7.52 5.03
CA LYS A 126 -13.34 7.06 3.84
C LYS A 126 -13.19 8.17 2.79
N SER A 127 -14.23 8.98 2.59
CA SER A 127 -14.21 10.10 1.68
C SER A 127 -13.24 11.19 2.14
N ALA A 128 -13.32 11.58 3.42
CA ALA A 128 -12.40 12.54 4.02
C ALA A 128 -10.94 12.06 3.94
N ALA A 129 -10.69 10.78 4.24
CA ALA A 129 -9.37 10.17 4.15
C ALA A 129 -8.78 10.27 2.74
N LYS A 130 -9.59 10.07 1.68
CA LYS A 130 -9.13 10.23 0.29
C LYS A 130 -8.65 11.65 -0.04
N HIS A 131 -9.17 12.67 0.63
CA HIS A 131 -8.84 14.07 0.36
C HIS A 131 -7.69 14.60 1.22
N GLY A 132 -7.60 14.15 2.47
CA GLY A 132 -6.59 14.62 3.44
C GLY A 132 -5.39 13.67 3.63
N ILE A 133 -5.50 12.39 3.29
CA ILE A 133 -4.47 11.39 3.59
C ILE A 133 -3.87 10.84 2.29
N PRO A 134 -2.58 11.08 2.01
CA PRO A 134 -1.94 10.48 0.84
C PRO A 134 -1.97 8.95 0.91
N ARG A 135 -2.32 8.31 -0.21
CA ARG A 135 -2.31 6.84 -0.35
C ARG A 135 -1.30 6.44 -1.41
N GLY A 136 -0.43 5.47 -1.09
CA GLY A 136 0.60 5.07 -2.03
C GLY A 136 1.29 3.76 -1.70
N TYR A 137 2.08 3.31 -2.67
CA TYR A 137 3.00 2.20 -2.53
C TYR A 137 4.28 2.55 -3.28
N ILE A 138 5.43 2.35 -2.65
CA ILE A 138 6.73 2.60 -3.27
C ILE A 138 7.36 1.24 -3.54
N HIS A 139 7.33 0.81 -4.81
CA HIS A 139 7.83 -0.50 -5.25
C HIS A 139 9.30 -0.72 -4.88
N GLN A 140 10.13 0.33 -4.98
CA GLN A 140 11.53 0.32 -4.56
C GLN A 140 11.79 1.49 -3.63
N TYR A 141 11.53 1.30 -2.34
CA TYR A 141 11.78 2.35 -1.36
C TYR A 141 13.27 2.62 -1.23
N ARG A 142 13.67 3.86 -1.57
CA ARG A 142 15.05 4.34 -1.44
C ARG A 142 15.10 5.35 -0.28
N PRO A 143 15.52 4.95 0.93
CA PRO A 143 15.44 5.79 2.11
C PRO A 143 16.33 7.05 2.01
N PHE A 144 17.41 6.99 1.24
CA PHE A 144 18.30 8.12 0.99
C PHE A 144 17.77 9.13 -0.04
N TRP A 145 16.65 8.83 -0.74
CA TRP A 145 16.14 9.72 -1.77
C TRP A 145 15.42 10.93 -1.16
N ASN A 146 15.82 12.13 -1.53
CA ASN A 146 15.30 13.38 -0.98
C ASN A 146 14.99 14.43 -2.06
N SER A 147 14.41 15.56 -1.66
CA SER A 147 14.00 16.65 -2.56
C SER A 147 15.20 17.27 -3.31
N ARG A 148 16.37 17.42 -2.65
CA ARG A 148 17.60 17.93 -3.27
C ARG A 148 18.12 17.02 -4.38
N LEU A 149 18.10 15.70 -4.17
CA LEU A 149 18.45 14.75 -5.23
C LEU A 149 17.47 14.81 -6.39
N ASN A 150 16.18 14.98 -6.09
CA ASN A 150 15.18 15.12 -7.13
C ASN A 150 15.36 16.41 -7.95
N SER A 151 15.66 17.55 -7.31
CA SER A 151 15.88 18.81 -8.01
C SER A 151 17.15 18.78 -8.88
N LEU A 152 18.26 18.25 -8.35
CA LEU A 152 19.50 18.07 -9.12
C LEU A 152 19.30 17.11 -10.30
N ARG A 153 18.55 16.02 -10.11
CA ARG A 153 18.16 15.11 -11.20
C ARG A 153 17.36 15.82 -12.29
N LEU A 154 16.35 16.60 -11.90
CA LEU A 154 15.53 17.35 -12.85
C LEU A 154 16.33 18.42 -13.59
N SER A 155 17.25 19.11 -12.90
CA SER A 155 18.16 20.09 -13.50
C SER A 155 19.06 19.43 -14.55
N LYS A 156 19.70 18.30 -14.22
CA LYS A 156 20.51 17.51 -15.16
C LYS A 156 19.72 17.13 -16.41
N ASN A 157 18.49 16.67 -16.23
CA ASN A 157 17.61 16.27 -17.33
C ASN A 157 17.23 17.47 -18.22
N ARG A 158 16.95 18.64 -17.61
CA ARG A 158 16.66 19.88 -18.34
C ARG A 158 17.87 20.31 -19.18
N LEU A 159 19.07 20.29 -18.61
CA LEU A 159 20.30 20.66 -19.30
C LEU A 159 20.60 19.71 -20.48
N ARG A 160 20.47 18.39 -20.29
CA ARG A 160 20.62 17.40 -21.37
C ARG A 160 19.66 17.67 -22.54
N ARG A 161 18.39 17.92 -22.25
CA ARG A 161 17.38 18.25 -23.28
C ARG A 161 17.69 19.58 -23.99
N ALA A 162 18.21 20.57 -23.26
CA ALA A 162 18.60 21.85 -23.84
C ALA A 162 19.81 21.69 -24.78
N ILE A 163 20.82 20.91 -24.38
CA ILE A 163 21.98 20.57 -25.21
C ILE A 163 21.52 19.87 -26.48
N GLN A 164 20.70 18.82 -26.38
CA GLN A 164 20.19 18.07 -27.53
C GLN A 164 19.49 18.99 -28.55
N LYS A 165 18.58 19.85 -28.09
CA LYS A 165 17.88 20.80 -28.96
C LYS A 165 18.82 21.80 -29.64
N ARG A 166 19.89 22.21 -28.96
CA ARG A 166 20.87 23.17 -29.51
C ARG A 166 21.83 22.50 -30.49
N CYS A 167 22.30 21.29 -30.20
CA CYS A 167 23.10 20.51 -31.13
C CYS A 167 22.35 20.25 -32.44
N ALA A 168 21.07 19.85 -32.35
CA ALA A 168 20.22 19.67 -33.53
C ALA A 168 20.01 20.96 -34.34
N ALA A 169 20.14 22.12 -33.70
CA ALA A 169 20.03 23.44 -34.33
C ALA A 169 21.40 24.03 -34.73
N GLY A 170 22.50 23.29 -34.61
CA GLY A 170 23.87 23.77 -34.92
C GLY A 170 24.36 24.91 -34.03
N LYS A 171 23.79 25.07 -32.82
CA LYS A 171 24.13 26.17 -31.89
C LYS A 171 25.20 25.75 -30.89
N PRO A 172 26.02 26.69 -30.38
CA PRO A 172 27.04 26.37 -29.37
C PRO A 172 26.40 25.86 -28.07
N VAL A 173 27.08 24.89 -27.44
CA VAL A 173 26.63 24.17 -26.24
C VAL A 173 27.63 24.18 -25.08
N ASP A 174 28.85 24.68 -25.26
CA ASP A 174 29.96 24.58 -24.28
C ASP A 174 29.57 25.04 -22.87
N ARG A 175 28.85 26.16 -22.76
CA ARG A 175 28.36 26.67 -21.48
C ARG A 175 27.38 25.72 -20.80
N LEU A 176 26.45 25.14 -21.56
CA LEU A 176 25.49 24.17 -21.04
C LEU A 176 26.16 22.85 -20.66
N GLU A 177 27.18 22.44 -21.41
CA GLU A 177 27.98 21.26 -21.06
C GLU A 177 28.78 21.47 -19.78
N ALA A 178 29.39 22.64 -19.59
CA ALA A 178 30.07 22.99 -18.35
C ALA A 178 29.10 22.98 -17.16
N GLU A 179 27.91 23.54 -17.34
CA GLU A 179 26.84 23.53 -16.33
C GLU A 179 26.34 22.10 -16.04
N LEU A 180 26.23 21.26 -17.08
CA LEU A 180 25.88 19.85 -16.94
C LEU A 180 26.95 19.08 -16.16
N ARG A 181 28.24 19.31 -16.43
CA ARG A 181 29.36 18.73 -15.68
C ARG A 181 29.29 19.12 -14.21
N HIS A 182 29.15 20.42 -13.91
CA HIS A 182 29.05 20.92 -12.53
C HIS A 182 27.83 20.33 -11.79
N THR A 183 26.65 20.32 -12.44
CA THR A 183 25.42 19.76 -11.87
C THR A 183 25.55 18.26 -11.64
N THR A 184 26.24 17.55 -12.53
CA THR A 184 26.50 16.11 -12.42
C THR A 184 27.39 15.81 -11.21
N THR A 185 28.51 16.52 -11.06
CA THR A 185 29.37 16.40 -9.88
C THR A 185 28.62 16.68 -8.58
N SER A 186 27.83 17.77 -8.56
CA SER A 186 26.98 18.13 -7.42
C SER A 186 25.95 17.04 -7.09
N TYR A 187 25.34 16.43 -8.12
CA TYR A 187 24.41 15.32 -7.96
C TYR A 187 25.09 14.09 -7.34
N HIS A 188 26.26 13.70 -7.82
CA HIS A 188 26.99 12.54 -7.29
C HIS A 188 27.46 12.76 -5.86
N ALA A 189 27.98 13.96 -5.54
CA ALA A 189 28.36 14.33 -4.17
C ALA A 189 27.14 14.29 -3.22
N ALA A 190 26.02 14.90 -3.62
CA ALA A 190 24.79 14.87 -2.84
C ALA A 190 24.24 13.44 -2.68
N LEU A 191 24.38 12.58 -3.69
CA LEU A 191 23.94 11.19 -3.63
C LEU A 191 24.78 10.38 -2.63
N ALA A 192 26.10 10.55 -2.64
CA ALA A 192 27.00 9.91 -1.69
C ALA A 192 26.69 10.36 -0.26
N GLN A 193 26.53 11.67 -0.04
CA GLN A 193 26.17 12.24 1.26
C GLN A 193 24.83 11.71 1.77
N ALA A 194 23.80 11.69 0.92
CA ALA A 194 22.47 11.24 1.30
C ALA A 194 22.44 9.73 1.65
N LYS A 195 23.19 8.91 0.90
CA LYS A 195 23.36 7.48 1.24
C LYS A 195 24.01 7.30 2.60
N ARG A 196 25.09 8.04 2.88
CA ARG A 196 25.81 8.00 4.15
C ARG A 196 24.92 8.44 5.32
N GLN A 197 24.28 9.61 5.20
CA GLN A 197 23.36 10.10 6.22
C GLN A 197 22.18 9.15 6.47
N SER A 198 21.63 8.55 5.42
CA SER A 198 20.56 7.56 5.58
C SER A 198 21.05 6.30 6.31
N TRP A 199 22.29 5.89 6.08
CA TRP A 199 22.90 4.77 6.77
C TRP A 199 23.19 5.10 8.23
N ASP A 200 23.79 6.26 8.51
CA ASP A 200 24.09 6.72 9.87
C ASP A 200 22.81 6.91 10.71
N ASN A 201 21.76 7.48 10.11
CA ASN A 201 20.45 7.61 10.76
C ASN A 201 19.76 6.27 11.01
N PHE A 202 20.10 5.26 10.21
CA PHE A 202 19.57 3.92 10.37
C PHE A 202 20.30 3.19 11.50
N THR A 203 21.64 3.22 11.49
CA THR A 203 22.49 2.56 12.48
C THR A 203 22.38 3.20 13.86
N SER A 204 22.22 4.52 13.95
CA SER A 204 22.02 5.22 15.24
C SER A 204 20.76 4.78 15.99
N LYS A 205 19.76 4.25 15.28
CA LYS A 205 18.50 3.72 15.85
C LYS A 205 18.58 2.24 16.19
N LEU A 206 19.69 1.57 15.91
CA LEU A 206 19.90 0.16 16.21
C LEU A 206 20.38 0.00 17.66
N SER A 207 19.53 -0.58 18.49
CA SER A 207 19.91 -1.09 19.81
C SER A 207 20.24 -2.58 19.71
N SER A 208 21.22 -3.06 20.49
CA SER A 208 21.60 -4.48 20.59
C SER A 208 20.43 -5.41 20.91
N LYS A 209 19.38 -4.90 21.59
CA LYS A 209 18.15 -5.63 21.91
C LYS A 209 17.11 -5.65 20.78
N SER A 210 17.33 -4.92 19.69
CA SER A 210 16.38 -4.78 18.60
C SER A 210 16.48 -5.93 17.61
N ARG A 211 15.40 -6.72 17.46
CA ARG A 211 15.27 -7.76 16.41
C ARG A 211 15.55 -7.24 14.99
N LYS A 212 15.44 -5.93 14.76
CA LYS A 212 15.73 -5.30 13.47
C LYS A 212 17.21 -5.44 13.08
N VAL A 213 18.13 -5.42 14.05
CA VAL A 213 19.57 -5.59 13.81
C VAL A 213 19.85 -6.92 13.14
N TRP A 214 19.35 -8.02 13.73
CA TRP A 214 19.54 -9.35 13.19
C TRP A 214 18.94 -9.55 11.80
N LYS A 215 17.80 -8.91 11.51
CA LYS A 215 17.20 -8.96 10.18
C LYS A 215 18.11 -8.29 9.13
N VAL A 216 18.75 -7.18 9.49
CA VAL A 216 19.68 -6.46 8.60
C VAL A 216 20.93 -7.28 8.37
N VAL A 217 21.57 -7.77 9.43
CA VAL A 217 22.77 -8.59 9.35
C VAL A 217 22.51 -9.82 8.49
N LYS A 218 21.40 -10.54 8.72
CA LYS A 218 21.03 -11.68 7.88
C LYS A 218 20.80 -11.28 6.42
N GLY A 219 20.17 -10.13 6.16
CA GLY A 219 19.97 -9.63 4.81
C GLY A 219 21.27 -9.22 4.10
N MET A 220 22.28 -8.75 4.84
CA MET A 220 23.60 -8.42 4.31
C MET A 220 24.44 -9.66 4.02
N VAL A 221 24.43 -10.63 4.93
CA VAL A 221 25.25 -11.86 4.81
C VAL A 221 24.65 -12.84 3.81
N PHE A 222 23.32 -13.05 3.85
CA PHE A 222 22.65 -14.10 3.07
C PHE A 222 21.82 -13.57 1.91
N GLY A 223 21.77 -12.24 1.71
CA GLY A 223 20.90 -11.60 0.73
C GLY A 223 19.41 -11.66 1.09
N PRO A 224 18.55 -11.06 0.25
CA PRO A 224 17.10 -11.13 0.43
C PRO A 224 16.61 -12.56 0.19
N LYS A 225 16.10 -13.21 1.24
CA LYS A 225 15.37 -14.48 1.11
C LYS A 225 13.89 -14.17 0.86
N PRO A 226 13.33 -14.45 -0.34
CA PRO A 226 11.90 -14.33 -0.54
C PRO A 226 11.20 -15.38 0.34
N SER A 227 10.31 -14.94 1.24
CA SER A 227 9.38 -15.86 1.89
C SER A 227 8.42 -16.37 0.81
N PRO A 228 8.23 -17.69 0.66
CA PRO A 228 7.14 -18.18 -0.17
C PRO A 228 5.81 -17.63 0.39
N PRO A 229 4.86 -17.25 -0.48
CA PRO A 229 3.55 -16.81 -0.01
C PRO A 229 2.91 -17.92 0.83
N THR A 230 2.28 -17.54 1.95
CA THR A 230 1.55 -18.49 2.79
C THR A 230 0.50 -19.21 1.96
N GLU A 231 0.62 -20.54 1.88
CA GLU A 231 -0.27 -21.41 1.12
C GLU A 231 -1.22 -22.13 2.08
N ILE A 232 -2.50 -22.20 1.71
CA ILE A 232 -3.50 -23.02 2.39
C ILE A 232 -4.25 -23.82 1.33
N GLU A 233 -4.03 -25.14 1.30
CA GLU A 233 -4.69 -26.08 0.37
C GLU A 233 -4.59 -25.64 -1.11
N GLY A 234 -3.42 -25.22 -1.58
CA GLY A 234 -3.21 -24.74 -2.95
C GLY A 234 -3.63 -23.29 -3.22
N TRP A 235 -4.20 -22.59 -2.23
CA TRP A 235 -4.59 -21.18 -2.34
C TRP A 235 -3.56 -20.26 -1.71
N PHE A 236 -3.47 -19.03 -2.22
CA PHE A 236 -2.49 -18.04 -1.77
C PHE A 236 -3.15 -16.71 -1.38
N GLY A 237 -2.49 -15.95 -0.50
CA GLY A 237 -2.86 -14.57 -0.19
C GLY A 237 -4.29 -14.42 0.36
N GLY A 238 -5.09 -13.55 -0.26
CA GLY A 238 -6.46 -13.25 0.20
C GLY A 238 -7.42 -14.44 0.11
N GLU A 239 -7.22 -15.33 -0.88
CA GLU A 239 -8.05 -16.53 -1.06
C GLU A 239 -7.72 -17.56 0.03
N ALA A 240 -6.44 -17.75 0.34
CA ALA A 240 -6.01 -18.54 1.49
C ALA A 240 -6.57 -17.99 2.80
N ALA A 241 -6.54 -16.66 2.99
CA ALA A 241 -7.08 -16.02 4.18
C ALA A 241 -8.59 -16.22 4.31
N ALA A 242 -9.33 -16.16 3.21
CA ALA A 242 -10.76 -16.45 3.18
C ALA A 242 -11.05 -17.91 3.54
N LYS A 243 -10.31 -18.88 2.97
CA LYS A 243 -10.40 -20.30 3.36
C LYS A 243 -10.15 -20.50 4.84
N TYR A 244 -9.10 -19.87 5.37
CA TYR A 244 -8.78 -19.97 6.79
C TYR A 244 -9.88 -19.36 7.68
N ALA A 245 -10.47 -18.23 7.25
CA ALA A 245 -11.62 -17.64 7.93
C ALA A 245 -12.83 -18.60 7.95
N THR A 246 -13.11 -19.28 6.83
CA THR A 246 -14.14 -20.33 6.77
C THR A 246 -13.83 -21.46 7.75
N TYR A 247 -12.61 -22.02 7.72
CA TYR A 247 -12.17 -23.05 8.65
C TYR A 247 -12.33 -22.65 10.13
N LEU A 248 -11.92 -21.43 10.49
CA LEU A 248 -12.12 -20.91 11.85
C LEU A 248 -13.60 -20.84 12.21
N SER A 249 -14.42 -20.26 11.34
CA SER A 249 -15.85 -20.06 11.58
C SER A 249 -16.63 -21.38 11.68
N GLU A 250 -16.27 -22.37 10.87
CA GLU A 250 -17.02 -23.62 10.75
C GLU A 250 -16.49 -24.73 11.63
N THR A 251 -15.17 -24.87 11.74
CA THR A 251 -14.57 -25.98 12.47
C THR A 251 -14.26 -25.53 13.89
N VAL A 252 -13.49 -24.46 14.07
CA VAL A 252 -12.99 -24.07 15.40
C VAL A 252 -14.11 -23.46 16.26
N TYR A 253 -14.83 -22.47 15.77
CA TYR A 253 -15.86 -21.80 16.56
C TYR A 253 -17.13 -22.65 16.74
N LYS A 254 -17.54 -23.46 15.73
CA LYS A 254 -18.66 -24.39 15.94
C LYS A 254 -18.30 -25.53 16.90
N SER A 255 -17.07 -26.07 16.85
CA SER A 255 -16.68 -27.18 17.76
C SER A 255 -16.39 -26.73 19.19
N ARG A 256 -15.85 -25.52 19.40
CA ARG A 256 -15.58 -24.97 20.74
C ARG A 256 -16.84 -24.63 21.55
N LEU A 257 -17.98 -24.50 20.88
CA LEU A 257 -19.26 -24.33 21.56
C LEU A 257 -19.97 -25.68 21.66
N SER A 258 -20.06 -26.20 22.88
CA SER A 258 -20.82 -27.41 23.17
C SER A 258 -22.26 -27.28 22.65
N PRO A 259 -22.93 -28.37 22.25
CA PRO A 259 -24.34 -28.33 21.85
C PRO A 259 -25.24 -27.68 22.91
N ALA A 260 -24.91 -27.84 24.19
CA ALA A 260 -25.61 -27.21 25.32
C ALA A 260 -25.43 -25.68 25.30
N THR A 261 -24.20 -25.19 25.19
CA THR A 261 -23.90 -23.76 25.07
C THR A 261 -24.57 -23.16 23.83
N ARG A 262 -24.57 -23.86 22.68
CA ARG A 262 -25.28 -23.40 21.48
C ARG A 262 -26.78 -23.27 21.70
N ARG A 263 -27.42 -24.23 22.36
CA ARG A 263 -28.84 -24.16 22.73
C ARG A 263 -29.13 -23.01 23.67
N GLU A 264 -28.29 -22.83 24.68
CA GLU A 264 -28.41 -21.74 25.65
C GLU A 264 -28.31 -20.37 24.97
N TRP A 265 -27.31 -20.16 24.11
CA TRP A 265 -27.13 -18.92 23.37
C TRP A 265 -28.26 -18.66 22.37
N ARG A 266 -28.75 -19.70 21.68
CA ARG A 266 -29.96 -19.58 20.85
C ARG A 266 -31.18 -19.22 21.70
N GLY A 267 -31.35 -19.85 22.86
CA GLY A 267 -32.42 -19.53 23.80
C GLY A 267 -32.33 -18.11 24.36
N ARG A 268 -31.11 -17.59 24.60
CA ARG A 268 -30.90 -16.18 24.94
C ARG A 268 -31.22 -15.26 23.76
N ALA A 269 -30.82 -15.61 22.54
CA ALA A 269 -31.13 -14.82 21.34
C ALA A 269 -32.63 -14.78 21.02
N TYR A 270 -33.35 -15.89 21.23
CA TYR A 270 -34.82 -15.94 21.15
C TYR A 270 -35.44 -15.09 22.25
N ARG A 271 -35.00 -15.24 23.51
CA ARG A 271 -35.45 -14.37 24.63
C ARG A 271 -35.19 -12.88 24.37
N ILE A 272 -34.10 -12.50 23.72
CA ILE A 272 -33.81 -11.11 23.35
C ILE A 272 -34.73 -10.62 22.23
N LYS A 273 -35.06 -11.48 21.25
CA LYS A 273 -36.06 -11.15 20.21
C LYS A 273 -37.47 -10.98 20.79
N ASP A 274 -37.82 -11.85 21.73
CA ASP A 274 -39.08 -11.81 22.47
C ASP A 274 -39.15 -10.59 23.39
N TYR A 275 -38.04 -10.26 24.06
CA TYR A 275 -37.87 -9.04 24.86
C TYR A 275 -37.97 -7.77 24.02
N LYS A 276 -37.49 -7.77 22.76
CA LYS A 276 -37.72 -6.66 21.81
C LYS A 276 -39.21 -6.47 21.47
N GLN A 277 -39.98 -7.56 21.43
CA GLN A 277 -41.42 -7.53 21.12
C GLN A 277 -42.26 -7.13 22.33
N HIS A 278 -41.81 -7.46 23.55
CA HIS A 278 -42.51 -7.20 24.81
C HIS A 278 -41.86 -6.11 25.69
N LEU A 279 -41.01 -5.26 25.11
CA LEU A 279 -40.26 -4.21 25.82
C LEU A 279 -41.16 -3.21 26.57
N TYR A 280 -42.45 -3.18 26.25
CA TYR A 280 -43.44 -2.27 26.82
C TYR A 280 -44.55 -2.94 27.67
N ASP A 281 -44.58 -4.27 27.79
CA ASP A 281 -45.73 -4.99 28.38
C ASP A 281 -45.41 -5.80 29.66
N GLY A 282 -44.20 -5.69 30.22
CA GLY A 282 -43.76 -6.50 31.36
C GLY A 282 -43.57 -5.70 32.67
N PRO A 283 -44.09 -6.18 33.83
CA PRO A 283 -43.79 -5.61 35.14
C PRO A 283 -42.41 -6.10 35.61
N LEU A 284 -41.35 -5.62 34.98
CA LEU A 284 -39.96 -5.83 35.42
C LEU A 284 -39.28 -4.48 35.61
N ALA A 285 -39.91 -3.67 36.46
CA ALA A 285 -39.23 -2.65 37.24
C ALA A 285 -38.57 -3.31 38.46
N ASP A 286 -37.68 -4.29 38.23
CA ASP A 286 -36.75 -4.71 39.27
C ASP A 286 -35.68 -3.63 39.38
N GLN A 287 -35.73 -2.87 40.48
CA GLN A 287 -34.92 -1.68 40.77
C GLN A 287 -33.41 -1.99 40.97
N SER A 288 -32.98 -3.24 40.78
CA SER A 288 -31.59 -3.67 40.96
C SER A 288 -30.73 -3.66 39.69
N VAL A 289 -31.33 -3.58 38.50
CA VAL A 289 -30.58 -3.31 37.26
C VAL A 289 -30.56 -1.80 37.08
N GLN A 290 -29.50 -1.14 37.56
CA GLN A 290 -29.17 0.22 37.10
C GLN A 290 -29.26 0.19 35.58
N GLN A 291 -30.32 0.80 35.02
CA GLN A 291 -30.48 0.92 33.59
C GLN A 291 -29.19 1.54 33.07
N ALA A 292 -28.48 0.79 32.24
CA ALA A 292 -27.22 1.24 31.69
C ALA A 292 -27.48 2.56 30.95
N HIS A 293 -26.98 3.65 31.51
CA HIS A 293 -27.14 4.97 30.91
C HIS A 293 -26.50 4.99 29.52
N PRO A 294 -27.05 5.75 28.56
CA PRO A 294 -26.37 5.98 27.29
C PRO A 294 -24.94 6.48 27.53
N PHE A 295 -24.02 6.03 26.68
CA PHE A 295 -22.62 6.43 26.79
C PHE A 295 -22.50 7.95 26.62
N SER A 296 -21.57 8.55 27.35
CA SER A 296 -21.29 9.98 27.28
C SER A 296 -20.20 10.30 26.26
N LEU A 297 -20.13 11.58 25.85
CA LEU A 297 -19.05 12.04 24.98
C LEU A 297 -17.68 11.88 25.65
N ASP A 298 -17.58 12.14 26.95
CA ASP A 298 -16.33 12.01 27.70
C ASP A 298 -15.84 10.54 27.73
N GLU A 299 -16.76 9.59 27.84
CA GLU A 299 -16.43 8.16 27.75
C GLU A 299 -15.87 7.79 26.38
N LEU A 300 -16.51 8.29 25.32
CA LEU A 300 -16.04 8.09 23.96
C LEU A 300 -14.66 8.70 23.74
N GLU A 301 -14.44 9.92 24.24
CA GLU A 301 -13.14 10.59 24.11
C GLU A 301 -12.03 9.87 24.88
N ARG A 302 -12.32 9.38 26.09
CA ARG A 302 -11.38 8.53 26.84
C ARG A 302 -11.08 7.23 26.09
N ALA A 303 -12.08 6.62 25.45
CA ALA A 303 -11.89 5.43 24.64
C ALA A 303 -11.01 5.73 23.42
N PHE A 304 -11.26 6.83 22.71
CA PHE A 304 -10.49 7.24 21.53
C PHE A 304 -9.04 7.56 21.89
N ALA A 305 -8.78 8.15 23.07
CA ALA A 305 -7.43 8.43 23.55
C ALA A 305 -6.61 7.16 23.80
N ARG A 306 -7.26 6.03 24.11
CA ARG A 306 -6.63 4.73 24.40
C ARG A 306 -6.47 3.83 23.18
N LEU A 307 -6.91 4.26 21.99
CA LEU A 307 -6.81 3.45 20.78
C LEU A 307 -5.35 3.16 20.41
N ASP A 308 -5.04 1.88 20.18
CA ASP A 308 -3.77 1.51 19.56
C ASP A 308 -3.79 1.85 18.07
N LEU A 309 -3.02 2.86 17.72
CA LEU A 309 -2.94 3.40 16.37
C LEU A 309 -2.24 2.50 15.35
N SER A 310 -1.64 1.40 15.82
CA SER A 310 -1.00 0.39 14.97
C SER A 310 -1.95 -0.73 14.53
N THR A 311 -3.17 -0.75 15.08
CA THR A 311 -4.19 -1.75 14.76
C THR A 311 -4.66 -1.63 13.31
N ALA A 312 -4.92 -2.79 12.71
CA ALA A 312 -5.49 -2.87 11.37
C ALA A 312 -6.97 -2.48 11.41
N SER A 313 -7.42 -1.75 10.38
CA SER A 313 -8.84 -1.43 10.20
C SER A 313 -9.68 -2.68 9.99
N GLY A 314 -10.91 -2.64 10.50
CA GLY A 314 -11.91 -3.65 10.24
C GLY A 314 -12.47 -3.59 8.81
N PRO A 315 -13.55 -4.36 8.54
CA PRO A 315 -14.22 -4.39 7.24
C PRO A 315 -14.82 -3.05 6.78
N ASP A 316 -15.03 -2.11 7.70
CA ASP A 316 -15.51 -0.75 7.39
C ASP A 316 -14.41 0.17 6.83
N GLU A 317 -13.15 -0.26 6.91
CA GLU A 317 -11.93 0.46 6.55
C GLU A 317 -11.72 1.79 7.29
N VAL A 318 -12.34 1.96 8.46
CA VAL A 318 -12.09 3.08 9.36
C VAL A 318 -10.91 2.70 10.27
N SER A 319 -9.88 3.56 10.34
CA SER A 319 -8.67 3.27 11.13
C SER A 319 -8.67 3.98 12.47
N ALA A 320 -7.99 3.41 13.46
CA ALA A 320 -7.77 4.06 14.75
C ALA A 320 -7.13 5.46 14.61
N GLN A 321 -6.26 5.64 13.61
CA GLN A 321 -5.68 6.95 13.25
C GLN A 321 -6.74 7.95 12.82
N MET A 322 -7.71 7.54 11.98
CA MET A 322 -8.81 8.42 11.56
C MET A 322 -9.70 8.81 12.73
N LEU A 323 -10.02 7.86 13.62
CA LEU A 323 -10.84 8.10 14.81
C LEU A 323 -10.16 9.05 15.81
N LYS A 324 -8.85 8.91 15.99
CA LYS A 324 -8.08 9.81 16.87
C LYS A 324 -8.10 11.26 16.38
N HIS A 325 -8.12 11.47 15.07
CA HIS A 325 -8.13 12.80 14.45
C HIS A 325 -9.54 13.30 14.09
N SER A 326 -10.59 12.63 14.57
CA SER A 326 -11.98 13.04 14.40
C SER A 326 -12.28 14.37 15.09
N THR A 327 -13.11 15.18 14.44
CA THR A 327 -13.68 16.41 15.00
C THR A 327 -14.69 16.11 16.11
N THR A 328 -15.02 17.12 16.92
CA THR A 328 -16.09 17.01 17.94
C THR A 328 -17.42 16.58 17.33
N ARG A 329 -17.77 17.13 16.16
CA ARG A 329 -18.97 16.73 15.42
C ARG A 329 -18.94 15.25 15.03
N ALA A 330 -17.82 14.78 14.48
CA ALA A 330 -17.67 13.38 14.12
C ALA A 330 -17.78 12.44 15.34
N LYS A 331 -17.21 12.83 16.48
CA LYS A 331 -17.36 12.11 17.75
C LYS A 331 -18.81 12.08 18.23
N GLN A 332 -19.55 13.18 18.12
CA GLN A 332 -20.98 13.23 18.45
C GLN A 332 -21.81 12.28 17.59
N VAL A 333 -21.56 12.23 16.28
CA VAL A 333 -22.25 11.29 15.38
C VAL A 333 -21.86 9.84 15.68
N CYS A 334 -20.58 9.58 15.97
CA CYS A 334 -20.14 8.25 16.45
C CYS A 334 -20.89 7.84 17.72
N LEU A 335 -21.01 8.76 18.69
CA LEU A 335 -21.71 8.51 19.95
C LEU A 335 -23.19 8.19 19.72
N GLN A 336 -23.85 8.94 18.83
CA GLN A 336 -25.23 8.69 18.44
C GLN A 336 -25.40 7.30 17.85
N VAL A 337 -24.51 6.86 16.93
CA VAL A 337 -24.55 5.51 16.38
C VAL A 337 -24.39 4.45 17.48
N ILE A 338 -23.45 4.64 18.41
CA ILE A 338 -23.20 3.70 19.51
C ILE A 338 -24.42 3.61 20.44
N ASN A 339 -24.96 4.75 20.86
CA ASN A 339 -26.10 4.80 21.76
C ASN A 339 -27.37 4.26 21.10
N LYS A 340 -27.56 4.52 19.80
CA LYS A 340 -28.68 3.96 19.02
C LYS A 340 -28.56 2.44 18.89
N ALA A 341 -27.35 1.93 18.61
CA ALA A 341 -27.08 0.49 18.59
C ALA A 341 -27.33 -0.16 19.96
N PHE A 342 -27.01 0.55 21.04
CA PHE A 342 -27.21 0.10 22.41
C PHE A 342 -28.70 0.08 22.78
N SER A 343 -29.45 1.16 22.53
CA SER A 343 -30.86 1.29 22.91
C SER A 343 -31.79 0.45 22.03
N GLU A 344 -31.56 0.41 20.72
CA GLU A 344 -32.38 -0.37 19.77
C GLU A 344 -31.95 -1.84 19.72
N LEU A 345 -30.88 -2.21 20.42
CA LEU A 345 -30.22 -3.52 20.35
C LEU A 345 -29.99 -3.94 18.88
N ASP A 346 -29.63 -2.98 18.02
CA ASP A 346 -29.36 -3.17 16.60
C ASP A 346 -27.89 -2.84 16.29
N VAL A 347 -27.04 -3.84 16.42
CA VAL A 347 -25.59 -3.69 16.19
C VAL A 347 -25.30 -3.65 14.69
N PRO A 348 -24.58 -2.62 14.19
CA PRO A 348 -24.16 -2.57 12.80
C PRO A 348 -23.50 -3.86 12.36
N HIS A 349 -23.89 -4.34 11.19
CA HIS A 349 -23.43 -5.62 10.68
C HIS A 349 -21.90 -5.70 10.52
N GLN A 350 -21.23 -4.58 10.22
CA GLN A 350 -19.76 -4.54 10.13
C GLN A 350 -19.07 -4.79 11.47
N TRP A 351 -19.68 -4.40 12.60
CA TRP A 351 -19.10 -4.63 13.94
C TRP A 351 -19.16 -6.10 14.35
N ARG A 352 -20.01 -6.89 13.70
CA ARG A 352 -20.13 -8.34 13.90
C ARG A 352 -19.19 -9.15 13.02
N ARG A 353 -18.39 -8.50 12.17
CA ARG A 353 -17.49 -9.14 11.20
C ARG A 353 -16.04 -8.86 11.55
N GLY A 354 -15.21 -9.90 11.50
CA GLY A 354 -13.76 -9.81 11.55
C GLY A 354 -13.15 -9.88 10.16
N ARG A 355 -12.02 -9.20 9.97
CA ARG A 355 -11.17 -9.38 8.79
C ARG A 355 -10.04 -10.34 9.16
N THR A 356 -9.82 -11.36 8.34
CA THR A 356 -8.72 -12.32 8.49
C THR A 356 -7.66 -12.01 7.45
N ASP A 357 -6.44 -11.73 7.90
CA ASP A 357 -5.26 -11.60 7.04
C ASP A 357 -4.21 -12.62 7.51
N LEU A 358 -3.60 -13.34 6.58
CA LEU A 358 -2.52 -14.28 6.88
C LEU A 358 -1.19 -13.53 7.02
N CYS A 359 -0.47 -13.81 8.11
CA CYS A 359 0.86 -13.28 8.35
C CYS A 359 1.81 -14.43 8.68
N ASP A 360 2.95 -14.48 8.01
CA ASP A 360 4.00 -15.41 8.39
C ASP A 360 4.53 -15.06 9.78
N LYS A 361 4.42 -16.02 10.70
CA LYS A 361 5.05 -15.89 12.01
C LYS A 361 6.57 -15.96 11.80
N PRO A 362 7.35 -14.94 12.24
CA PRO A 362 8.79 -15.05 12.18
C PRO A 362 9.23 -16.23 13.06
N VAL A 363 10.01 -17.14 12.48
CA VAL A 363 10.65 -18.24 13.22
C VAL A 363 11.43 -17.60 14.38
N SER A 364 10.98 -17.87 15.62
CA SER A 364 11.77 -17.48 16.79
C SER A 364 13.04 -18.33 16.75
N PRO A 365 14.24 -17.74 16.91
CA PRO A 365 15.43 -18.56 17.12
C PRO A 365 15.12 -19.46 18.31
N GLY A 366 15.25 -20.78 18.13
CA GLY A 366 15.22 -21.72 19.24
C GLY A 366 16.18 -21.21 20.31
N ARG A 367 15.72 -21.24 21.56
CA ARG A 367 16.62 -21.03 22.70
C ARG A 367 17.66 -22.14 22.75
#